data_AF-A0A7K4T5S0-F1
#
_entry.id   AF-A0A7K4T5S0-F1
#
_cell.length_a   1.000
_cell.length_b   1.000
_cell.length_c   1.000
_cell.angle_alpha   90.00
_cell.angle_beta   90.00
_cell.angle_gamma   90.00
#
_symmetry.space_group_name_H-M   'P 1'
#
loop_
_entity.id
_entity.type
_entity.pdbx_description
1 polymer ?
#
loop_
_entity_poly.entity_id
_entity_poly.type
_entity_poly.pdbx_seq_one_letter_code
_entity_poly.pdbx_strand_id
1 'polypeptide(L)'
;MVFLPDESRSLPPPPLLNKGSAWLGLAGWIAALLDNGFNRRPVIRAGVHRQVLFTTVGWFVGYYLAKRTEYIHAKLDRELFEYVRQHPEDFKAAGI
;
A
#
# COMPACT_ATOMS: atom_id res chain seq x y z
N MET A 1 5.62 5.22 -18.14
CA MET A 1 5.86 5.27 -16.68
C MET A 1 5.68 3.86 -16.13
N VAL A 2 6.73 3.28 -15.55
CA VAL A 2 6.70 1.90 -15.03
C VAL A 2 6.10 1.93 -13.61
N PHE A 3 5.20 0.98 -13.30
CA PHE A 3 4.51 0.93 -12.00
C PHE A 3 5.49 0.78 -10.81
N LEU A 4 6.54 -0.04 -10.98
CA LEU A 4 7.72 -0.08 -10.11
C LEU A 4 8.99 -0.03 -10.96
N PRO A 5 9.79 1.06 -10.88
CA PRO A 5 11.08 1.15 -11.53
C PRO A 5 12.09 0.15 -10.97
N ASP A 6 13.12 -0.24 -11.73
CA ASP A 6 14.14 -1.19 -11.25
C ASP A 6 14.91 -0.71 -10.02
N GLU A 7 15.04 0.62 -9.85
CA GLU A 7 15.60 1.25 -8.66
C GLU A 7 14.86 0.89 -7.36
N SER A 8 13.55 0.62 -7.44
CA SER A 8 12.74 0.22 -6.29
C SER A 8 13.16 -1.13 -5.69
N ARG A 9 13.95 -1.94 -6.42
CA ARG A 9 14.50 -3.20 -5.92
C ARG A 9 15.59 -3.01 -4.88
N SER A 10 16.14 -1.80 -4.75
CA SER A 10 17.11 -1.45 -3.71
C SER A 10 16.45 -1.27 -2.33
N LEU A 11 15.14 -1.01 -2.30
CA LEU A 11 14.39 -0.85 -1.07
C LEU A 11 14.04 -2.21 -0.47
N PRO A 12 14.03 -2.34 0.87
CA PRO A 12 13.56 -3.55 1.52
C PRO A 12 12.10 -3.79 1.13
N PRO A 13 11.72 -5.00 0.68
CA PRO A 13 10.34 -5.27 0.32
C PRO A 13 9.44 -5.23 1.57
N PRO A 14 8.17 -4.83 1.43
CA PRO A 14 7.24 -4.84 2.55
C PRO A 14 7.06 -6.29 3.06
N PRO A 15 6.95 -6.49 4.38
CA PRO A 15 6.63 -7.80 4.93
C PRO A 15 5.33 -8.35 4.36
N LEU A 16 5.20 -9.69 4.33
CA LEU A 16 3.96 -10.35 3.90
C LEU A 16 2.76 -9.91 4.74
N LEU A 17 2.98 -9.71 6.04
CA LEU A 17 2.05 -9.09 6.98
C LEU A 17 2.37 -7.60 7.08
N ASN A 18 1.77 -6.79 6.21
CA ASN A 18 1.85 -5.34 6.27
C ASN A 18 0.47 -4.73 6.52
N LYS A 19 0.44 -3.51 7.06
CA LYS A 19 -0.82 -2.81 7.43
C LYS A 19 -1.71 -2.55 6.20
N GLY A 20 -1.13 -2.21 5.04
CA GLY A 20 -1.86 -1.87 3.83
C GLY A 20 -2.60 -3.07 3.22
N SER A 21 -1.91 -4.19 3.05
CA SER A 21 -2.45 -5.48 2.62
C SER A 21 -3.50 -6.01 3.58
N ALA A 22 -3.27 -5.90 4.90
CA ALA A 22 -4.26 -6.31 5.89
C ALA A 22 -5.55 -5.48 5.78
N TRP A 23 -5.43 -4.16 5.66
CA TRP A 23 -6.57 -3.27 5.51
C TRP A 23 -7.34 -3.51 4.21
N LEU A 24 -6.64 -3.63 3.08
CA LEU A 24 -7.28 -3.89 1.78
C LEU A 24 -7.83 -5.31 1.65
N GLY A 25 -7.20 -6.29 2.28
CA GLY A 25 -7.75 -7.65 2.41
C GLY A 25 -9.05 -7.65 3.22
N LEU A 26 -9.09 -6.93 4.34
CA LEU A 26 -10.31 -6.75 5.13
C LEU A 26 -11.40 -6.01 4.34
N ALA A 27 -11.03 -4.94 3.61
CA ALA A 27 -11.97 -4.23 2.75
C ALA A 27 -12.55 -5.14 1.66
N GLY A 28 -11.72 -6.00 1.05
CA GLY A 28 -12.17 -7.02 0.10
C GLY A 28 -13.13 -8.02 0.74
N TRP A 29 -12.84 -8.48 1.95
CA TRP A 29 -13.74 -9.36 2.70
C TRP A 29 -15.09 -8.70 2.97
N ILE A 30 -15.10 -7.45 3.46
CA ILE A 30 -16.33 -6.67 3.68
C ILE A 30 -17.11 -6.51 2.38
N ALA A 31 -16.44 -6.24 1.25
CA ALA A 31 -17.10 -6.16 -0.05
C ALA A 31 -17.82 -7.47 -0.42
N ALA A 32 -17.22 -8.63 -0.14
CA ALA A 32 -17.86 -9.92 -0.37
C ALA A 32 -19.07 -10.17 0.55
N LEU A 33 -19.00 -9.71 1.80
CA LEU A 33 -20.13 -9.76 2.74
C LEU A 33 -21.26 -8.84 2.30
N LEU A 34 -20.93 -7.63 1.85
CA LEU A 34 -21.90 -6.67 1.32
C LEU A 34 -22.62 -7.23 0.09
N ASP A 35 -21.90 -7.86 -0.83
CA ASP A 35 -22.53 -8.49 -2.00
C ASP A 35 -23.49 -9.62 -1.60
N ASN A 36 -23.12 -10.44 -0.60
CA ASN A 36 -24.04 -11.42 -0.05
C ASN A 36 -25.30 -10.76 0.56
N GLY A 37 -25.13 -9.63 1.25
CA GLY A 37 -26.21 -8.84 1.83
C GLY A 37 -27.18 -8.29 0.78
N PHE A 38 -26.65 -7.67 -0.29
CA PHE A 38 -27.47 -7.16 -1.40
C PHE A 38 -28.27 -8.26 -2.10
N ASN A 39 -27.66 -9.44 -2.25
CA ASN A 39 -28.29 -10.60 -2.87
C ASN A 39 -29.23 -11.39 -1.92
N ARG A 40 -29.51 -10.88 -0.72
CA ARG A 40 -30.35 -11.52 0.31
C ARG A 40 -29.90 -12.95 0.63
N ARG A 41 -28.59 -13.21 0.55
CA ARG A 41 -27.95 -14.48 0.90
C ARG A 41 -27.44 -14.41 2.35
N PRO A 42 -27.28 -15.55 3.06
CA PRO A 42 -26.73 -15.53 4.41
C PRO A 42 -25.29 -14.98 4.38
N VAL A 43 -25.11 -13.80 4.98
CA VAL A 43 -23.93 -12.93 4.81
C VAL A 43 -22.60 -13.65 5.04
N ILE A 44 -22.49 -14.41 6.13
CA ILE A 44 -21.24 -15.04 6.56
C ILE A 44 -21.07 -16.44 5.93
N ARG A 45 -22.17 -17.17 5.70
CA ARG A 45 -22.12 -18.59 5.29
C ARG A 45 -22.16 -18.79 3.78
N ALA A 46 -22.77 -17.88 3.03
CA ALA A 46 -22.82 -17.99 1.58
C ALA A 46 -21.49 -17.55 0.94
N GLY A 47 -21.04 -18.30 -0.06
CA GLY A 47 -19.94 -17.86 -0.93
C GLY A 47 -18.60 -17.70 -0.22
N VAL A 48 -18.24 -18.61 0.70
CA VAL A 48 -16.94 -18.58 1.40
C VAL A 48 -15.75 -18.56 0.42
N HIS A 49 -15.84 -19.31 -0.69
CA HIS A 49 -14.85 -19.26 -1.77
C HIS A 49 -14.67 -17.85 -2.33
N ARG A 50 -15.75 -17.09 -2.44
CA ARG A 50 -15.75 -15.72 -2.94
C ARG A 50 -15.25 -14.74 -1.88
N GLN A 51 -15.61 -14.93 -0.61
CA GLN A 51 -15.02 -14.17 0.50
C GLN A 51 -13.50 -14.31 0.50
N VAL A 52 -12.98 -15.54 0.39
CA VAL A 52 -11.53 -15.81 0.28
C VAL A 52 -10.95 -15.13 -0.96
N LEU A 53 -11.61 -15.24 -2.12
CA LEU A 53 -11.15 -14.62 -3.36
C LEU A 53 -11.02 -13.08 -3.24
N PHE A 54 -12.04 -12.40 -2.74
CA PHE A 54 -11.97 -10.93 -2.59
C PHE A 54 -10.92 -10.51 -1.56
N THR A 55 -10.76 -11.26 -0.47
CA THR A 55 -9.71 -11.01 0.52
C THR A 55 -8.32 -11.16 -0.10
N THR A 56 -8.06 -12.23 -0.86
CA THR A 56 -6.73 -12.47 -1.47
C THR A 56 -6.42 -11.44 -2.55
N VAL A 57 -7.40 -11.05 -3.37
CA VAL A 57 -7.24 -9.97 -4.36
C VAL A 57 -6.93 -8.65 -3.65
N GLY A 58 -7.69 -8.28 -2.60
CA GLY A 58 -7.43 -7.08 -1.81
C GLY A 58 -6.03 -7.10 -1.17
N TRP A 59 -5.60 -8.24 -0.66
CA TRP A 59 -4.28 -8.42 -0.07
C TRP A 59 -3.16 -8.23 -1.11
N PHE A 60 -3.31 -8.84 -2.28
CA PHE A 60 -2.37 -8.74 -3.39
C PHE A 60 -2.25 -7.30 -3.87
N VAL A 61 -3.37 -6.63 -4.15
CA VAL A 61 -3.37 -5.22 -4.55
C VAL A 61 -2.71 -4.36 -3.48
N GLY A 62 -3.04 -4.59 -2.20
CA GLY A 62 -2.43 -3.84 -1.10
C GLY A 62 -0.92 -4.04 -0.97
N TYR A 63 -0.41 -5.22 -1.33
CA TYR A 63 1.03 -5.48 -1.28
C TYR A 63 1.78 -4.63 -2.31
N TYR A 64 1.29 -4.59 -3.55
CA TYR A 64 1.89 -3.79 -4.61
C TYR A 64 1.73 -2.29 -4.40
N LEU A 65 0.61 -1.86 -3.81
CA LEU A 65 0.42 -0.46 -3.42
C LEU A 65 1.37 -0.06 -2.30
N ALA A 66 1.52 -0.89 -1.26
CA ALA A 66 2.47 -0.64 -0.17
C ALA A 66 3.91 -0.46 -0.71
N LYS A 67 4.33 -1.38 -1.60
CA LYS A 67 5.64 -1.31 -2.24
C LYS A 67 5.83 -0.04 -3.07
N ARG A 68 4.78 0.40 -3.78
CA ARG A 68 4.81 1.66 -4.54
C ARG A 68 4.86 2.87 -3.62
N THR A 69 4.11 2.88 -2.51
CA THR A 69 4.13 3.98 -1.56
C THR A 69 5.50 4.13 -0.90
N GLU A 70 6.13 3.03 -0.49
CA GLU A 70 7.49 3.05 0.06
C GLU A 70 8.50 3.61 -0.95
N TYR A 71 8.40 3.21 -2.22
CA TYR A 71 9.24 3.77 -3.28
C TYR A 71 9.06 5.28 -3.46
N ILE A 72 7.82 5.76 -3.50
CA ILE A 72 7.53 7.18 -3.70
C ILE A 72 8.09 8.00 -2.53
N HIS A 73 7.86 7.58 -1.28
CA HIS A 73 8.36 8.31 -0.12
C HIS A 73 9.90 8.28 -0.07
N ALA A 74 10.53 7.14 -0.32
CA ALA A 74 11.99 7.04 -0.37
C ALA A 74 12.61 7.93 -1.46
N LYS A 75 11.96 8.01 -2.63
CA LYS A 75 12.39 8.90 -3.71
C LYS A 75 12.25 10.38 -3.32
N LEU A 76 11.12 10.76 -2.73
CA LEU A 76 10.88 12.13 -2.27
C LEU A 76 11.91 12.55 -1.21
N ASP A 77 12.20 11.67 -0.24
CA ASP A 77 13.19 11.94 0.80
C ASP A 77 14.60 12.10 0.19
N ARG A 78 14.97 11.24 -0.77
CA ARG A 78 16.26 11.38 -1.47
C ARG A 78 16.37 12.73 -2.18
N GLU A 79 15.37 13.10 -2.98
CA GLU A 79 15.37 14.37 -3.73
C GLU A 79 15.40 15.57 -2.78
N LEU A 80 14.68 15.51 -1.66
CA LEU A 80 14.70 16.55 -0.62
C LEU A 80 16.10 16.69 -0.01
N PHE A 81 16.74 15.59 0.38
CA PHE A 81 18.08 15.63 0.97
C PHE A 81 19.15 16.12 -0.03
N GLU A 82 19.05 15.71 -1.30
CA GLU A 82 19.93 16.22 -2.35
C GLU A 82 19.76 17.72 -2.56
N TYR A 83 18.52 18.21 -2.56
CA TYR A 83 18.21 19.64 -2.68
C TYR A 83 18.79 20.45 -1.52
N VAL A 84 18.56 20.00 -0.28
CA VAL A 84 19.09 20.64 0.94
C VAL A 84 20.62 20.69 0.92
N ARG A 85 21.26 19.61 0.43
CA ARG A 85 22.72 19.55 0.33
C ARG A 85 23.30 20.51 -0.72
N GLN A 86 22.56 20.78 -1.79
CA GLN A 86 22.98 21.69 -2.85
C GLN A 86 22.77 23.17 -2.49
N HIS A 87 21.77 23.48 -1.67
CA HIS A 87 21.40 24.86 -1.30
C HIS A 87 21.44 25.07 0.23
N PRO A 88 22.61 24.91 0.88
CA PRO A 88 22.72 25.09 2.33
C PRO A 88 22.36 26.51 2.80
N GLU A 89 22.43 27.51 1.93
CA GLU A 89 22.08 28.91 2.19
C GLU A 89 20.58 29.14 2.45
N ASP A 90 19.71 28.31 1.85
CA ASP A 90 18.25 28.39 1.99
C ASP A 90 17.78 27.73 3.28
N PHE A 91 18.53 26.74 3.78
CA PHE A 91 18.21 25.96 4.98
C PHE A 91 19.11 26.34 6.15
N LYS A 92 19.01 27.58 6.61
CA LYS A 92 19.67 27.99 7.86
C LYS A 92 18.98 27.30 9.03
N ALA A 93 19.74 26.58 9.85
CA ALA A 93 19.24 26.12 11.13
C ALA A 93 18.70 27.34 11.90
N ALA A 94 17.43 27.30 12.30
CA ALA A 94 16.85 28.36 13.12
C ALA A 94 17.75 28.55 14.33
N GLY A 95 18.36 29.72 14.42
CA GLY A 95 19.45 30.01 15.36
C GLY A 95 19.08 29.63 16.78
N ILE A 96 19.96 28.83 17.39
CA ILE A 96 20.19 28.81 18.83
C ILE A 96 21.19 29.93 19.12
#